data_AF-A0A7C6WS17-F1
#
_entry.id   AF-A0A7C6WS17-F1
#
_cell.length_a   1.000
_cell.length_b   1.000
_cell.length_c   1.000
_cell.angle_alpha   90.00
_cell.angle_beta   90.00
_cell.angle_gamma   90.00
#
_symmetry.space_group_name_H-M   'P 1'
#
loop_
_entity.id
_entity.type
_entity.pdbx_description
1 polymer ?
#
loop_
_entity_poly.entity_id
_entity_poly.type
_entity_poly.pdbx_seq_one_letter_code
_entity_poly.pdbx_strand_id
1 'polypeptide(L)' 'MAKYTTGEAAKLCGVTVRTVQYYDTRGILTPSALSEGGRRL' A
#
# COMPACT_ATOMS: atom_id res chain seq x y z
N MET A 1 11.53 -1.00 -11.47
CA MET A 1 10.15 -0.65 -11.07
C MET A 1 10.21 -0.02 -9.69
N ALA A 2 9.69 1.20 -9.54
CA ALA A 2 9.63 1.89 -8.25
C ALA A 2 8.67 1.11 -7.33
N LYS A 3 9.17 0.62 -6.20
CA LYS A 3 8.35 0.04 -5.14
C LYS A 3 7.91 1.18 -4.24
N TYR A 4 6.62 1.30 -3.98
CA TYR A 4 6.09 2.35 -3.12
C TYR A 4 5.55 1.71 -1.86
N THR A 5 6.10 2.11 -0.72
CA THR A 5 5.51 1.69 0.55
C THR A 5 4.09 2.25 0.68
N THR A 6 3.27 1.60 1.50
CA THR A 6 1.90 2.08 1.79
C THR A 6 1.88 3.54 2.26
N GLY A 7 2.95 3.98 2.94
CA GLY A 7 3.13 5.37 3.38
C GLY A 7 3.43 6.34 2.22
N GLU A 8 4.31 5.95 1.30
CA GLU A 8 4.62 6.75 0.12
C GLU A 8 3.43 6.86 -0.83
N ALA A 9 2.71 5.75 -1.05
CA ALA A 9 1.47 5.73 -1.83
C ALA A 9 0.40 6.64 -1.20
N ALA A 10 0.23 6.57 0.12
CA ALA A 10 -0.66 7.46 0.85
C ALA A 10 -0.30 8.94 0.64
N LYS A 11 0.98 9.28 0.76
CA LYS A 11 1.48 10.65 0.59
C LYS A 11 1.32 11.16 -0.85
N LEU A 12 1.60 10.32 -1.84
CA LEU A 12 1.46 10.65 -3.27
C LEU A 12 -0.01 10.89 -3.65
N CYS A 13 -0.91 10.06 -3.13
CA CYS A 13 -2.34 10.15 -3.41
C CYS A 13 -3.08 11.14 -2.50
N GLY A 14 -2.40 11.77 -1.52
CA GLY A 14 -3.03 12.66 -0.54
C GLY A 14 -4.06 11.96 0.36
N VAL A 15 -3.97 10.64 0.50
CA VAL A 15 -4.86 9.83 1.34
C VAL A 15 -4.14 9.38 2.59
N THR A 16 -4.89 8.86 3.57
CA THR A 16 -4.26 8.30 4.77
C THR A 16 -3.76 6.88 4.51
N VAL A 17 -2.72 6.47 5.25
CA VAL A 17 -2.23 5.07 5.25
C VAL A 17 -3.37 4.09 5.54
N ARG A 18 -4.30 4.46 6.42
CA ARG A 18 -5.46 3.64 6.78
C ARG A 18 -6.42 3.45 5.61
N THR A 19 -6.59 4.46 4.75
CA THR A 19 -7.39 4.35 3.53
C THR A 19 -6.76 3.37 2.55
N VAL A 20 -5.43 3.42 2.36
CA VAL A 20 -4.72 2.47 1.50
C VAL A 20 -4.82 1.05 2.05
N GLN A 21 -4.64 0.87 3.37
CA GLN A 21 -4.85 -0.42 4.05
C GLN A 21 -6.29 -0.92 3.93
N TYR A 22 -7.27 -0.02 3.99
CA TYR A 22 -8.68 -0.35 3.82
C TYR A 22 -8.96 -0.88 2.40
N TYR A 23 -8.42 -0.24 1.37
CA TYR A 23 -8.56 -0.72 -0.01
C TYR A 23 -7.86 -2.06 -0.24
N ASP A 24 -6.73 -2.28 0.40
CA ASP A 24 -6.00 -3.54 0.33
C ASP A 24 -6.75 -4.68 1.03
N THR A 25 -7.26 -4.44 2.25
CA THR A 25 -8.11 -5.43 2.96
C THR A 25 -9.41 -5.76 2.22
N ARG A 26 -9.90 -4.84 1.39
CA ARG A 26 -11.08 -5.05 0.54
C ARG A 26 -10.74 -5.64 -0.84
N GLY A 27 -9.46 -5.82 -1.17
CA GLY A 27 -9.02 -6.30 -2.48
C GLY A 27 -9.23 -5.31 -3.62
N ILE A 28 -9.48 -4.03 -3.30
CA ILE A 28 -9.64 -2.94 -4.27
C ILE A 28 -8.26 -2.48 -4.77
N LEU A 29 -7.26 -2.50 -3.88
CA LEU A 29 -5.88 -2.12 -4.18
C LEU A 29 -4.92 -3.21 -3.68
N THR A 30 -4.67 -4.21 -4.52
CA THR A 30 -3.79 -5.33 -4.18
C THR A 30 -2.32 -4.89 -4.33
N PRO A 31 -1.49 -5.04 -3.29
CA PRO A 31 -0.06 -4.74 -3.39
C PRO A 31 0.61 -5.68 -4.38
N SER A 32 1.42 -5.11 -5.27
CA SER A 32 2.14 -5.87 -6.31
C SER A 32 3.31 -6.69 -5.74
N ALA A 33 3.77 -6.38 -4.52
CA ALA A 33 4.79 -7.15 -3.83
C ALA A 33 4.50 -7.23 -2.32
N LEU A 34 4.84 -8.35 -1.70
CA LEU A 34 4.89 -8.47 -0.25
C LEU A 34 6.37 -8.62 0.12
N SER A 35 6.85 -7.78 1.03
CA SER A 35 8.16 -7.94 1.66
C SER A 35 8.20 -9.25 2.45
N GLU A 36 9.37 -9.90 2.49
CA GLU A 36 9.63 -11.13 3.27
C GLU A 36 9.21 -11.03 4.75
N GLY A 37 9.13 -9.81 5.31
CA GLY A 37 8.64 -9.59 6.68
C GLY A 37 7.12 -9.41 6.82
N GLY A 38 6.32 -9.75 5.81
CA GLY A 38 4.85 -9.54 5.81
C GLY A 38 4.42 -8.07 5.63
N ARG A 39 5.36 -7.18 5.32
CA ARG A 39 5.08 -5.76 5.02
C ARG A 39 4.74 -5.61 3.53
N ARG A 40 3.61 -4.97 3.24
CA ARG A 40 3.13 -4.74 1.87
C ARG A 40 4.05 -3.72 1.16
N LEU A 41 4.58 -4.11 -0.01
CA LEU A 41 5.53 -3.38 -0.88
C LEU A 41 4.91 -2.98 -2.22
#